data_AF-A0AA41U0P5-F1
#
_entry.id   AF-A0AA41U0P5-F1
#
_cell.length_a   1.000
_cell.length_b   1.000
_cell.length_c   1.000
_cell.angle_alpha   90.00
_cell.angle_beta   90.00
_cell.angle_gamma   90.00
#
_symmetry.space_group_name_H-M   'P 1'
#
loop_
_entity.id
_entity.type
_entity.pdbx_description
1 polymer ?
#
loop_
_entity_poly.entity_id
_entity_poly.type
_entity_poly.pdbx_seq_one_letter_code
_entity_poly.pdbx_strand_id
1 'polypeptide(L)'
;MAPDRLRSLADWMAHEAGNVTVHLVLEDQNSKLAQMTADLRRPFSTDGRGKHIAAGLFNWGVGPSTAWERACSDPFYLVMRQSTQAFPRSWRELQPHLAPAAYSYVSLNCGDGVKDLDVLRGLGELAGRNSSRSGSAVGGSAVGGSPVGGNATAGAGASSGSSVYIPVDASSELVRLAANRAAKSPVTNGVFVLGCQADTEVRDQLAKIRAVVDKLQDGAVLFSLFGNTIGNYERDLALLKMVGEVLLTGDDDRLIAEFATTEDVSQAAVEAAKDEYVRVRAFREYVTSPLIHYTDLHVDYRNLEFAGEVEYGLADNRADDRGGRASREAREGRDGRDGREGRGGGARSGSRRNRDGHAILLRMLYRNRSAEPRRVILSDRSEMAFEPDDTIMLHLVRKYRRDRLPDLFAACGLVAAGPPVDTRFAESRSGLPKFGVQLALLRRADRLGDPSPNHVEGLFTASPTATAAAAAASASTAAEEARGVPAAQPAG
;
A
#
# COMPACT_ATOMS: atom_id res chain seq x y z
N MET A 1 -29.48 -7.21 5.45
CA MET A 1 -30.21 -6.63 4.30
C MET A 1 -30.29 -7.70 3.22
N ALA A 2 -31.46 -7.92 2.60
CA ALA A 2 -31.56 -8.83 1.46
C ALA A 2 -30.68 -8.30 0.30
N PRO A 3 -29.94 -9.14 -0.44
CA PRO A 3 -29.03 -8.72 -1.52
C PRO A 3 -29.68 -7.75 -2.52
N ASP A 4 -30.93 -8.03 -2.89
CA ASP A 4 -31.69 -7.24 -3.85
C ASP A 4 -31.87 -5.78 -3.40
N ARG A 5 -32.09 -5.56 -2.09
CA ARG A 5 -32.22 -4.19 -1.56
C ARG A 5 -30.92 -3.41 -1.62
N LEU A 6 -29.77 -4.08 -1.53
CA LEU A 6 -28.47 -3.43 -1.59
C LEU A 6 -28.14 -3.04 -3.03
N ARG A 7 -28.45 -3.92 -3.99
CA ARG A 7 -28.35 -3.61 -5.43
C ARG A 7 -29.30 -2.48 -5.81
N SER A 8 -30.57 -2.52 -5.39
CA SER A 8 -31.50 -1.41 -5.66
C SER A 8 -31.05 -0.08 -5.08
N LEU A 9 -30.45 -0.08 -3.88
CA LEU A 9 -29.87 1.14 -3.30
C LEU A 9 -28.67 1.63 -4.12
N ALA A 10 -27.80 0.72 -4.54
CA ALA A 10 -26.64 1.04 -5.36
C ALA A 10 -27.04 1.65 -6.71
N ASP A 11 -28.03 1.07 -7.38
CA ASP A 11 -28.55 1.57 -8.67
C ASP A 11 -29.21 2.93 -8.50
N TRP A 12 -30.04 3.11 -7.47
CA TRP A 12 -30.64 4.41 -7.16
C TRP A 12 -29.57 5.47 -6.89
N MET A 13 -28.52 5.12 -6.14
CA MET A 13 -27.44 6.05 -5.83
C MET A 13 -26.57 6.41 -7.03
N ALA A 14 -26.30 5.45 -7.92
CA ALA A 14 -25.50 5.68 -9.11
C ALA A 14 -26.20 6.60 -10.12
N HIS A 15 -27.54 6.63 -10.14
CA HIS A 15 -28.31 7.32 -11.18
C HIS A 15 -29.09 8.55 -10.70
N GLU A 16 -29.60 8.56 -9.48
CA GLU A 16 -30.56 9.58 -9.03
C GLU A 16 -30.06 10.44 -7.87
N ALA A 17 -29.19 9.89 -7.01
CA ALA A 17 -28.89 10.49 -5.71
C ALA A 17 -27.73 11.50 -5.73
N GLY A 18 -27.45 12.17 -6.86
CA GLY A 18 -26.25 12.99 -7.08
C GLY A 18 -25.64 13.63 -5.81
N ASN A 19 -24.37 13.30 -5.54
CA ASN A 19 -23.56 13.68 -4.36
C ASN A 19 -23.85 12.98 -3.01
N VAL A 20 -24.71 11.96 -2.94
CA VAL A 20 -24.87 11.15 -1.72
C VAL A 20 -23.77 10.09 -1.62
N THR A 21 -23.17 9.94 -0.44
CA THR A 21 -22.26 8.81 -0.11
C THR A 21 -22.82 8.00 1.04
N VAL A 22 -22.74 6.67 0.95
CA VAL A 22 -23.08 5.74 2.04
C VAL A 22 -21.79 5.22 2.65
N HIS A 23 -21.77 5.06 3.97
CA HIS A 23 -20.61 4.60 4.73
C HIS A 23 -20.96 3.37 5.55
N LEU A 24 -20.20 2.30 5.36
CA LEU A 24 -20.21 1.12 6.22
C LEU A 24 -19.15 1.28 7.30
N VAL A 25 -19.52 1.11 8.56
CA VAL A 25 -18.57 1.09 9.68
C VAL A 25 -18.48 -0.35 10.17
N LEU A 26 -17.37 -1.01 9.87
CA LEU A 26 -17.06 -2.36 10.36
C LEU A 26 -16.16 -2.32 11.60
N GLU A 27 -15.53 -1.18 11.84
CA GLU A 27 -14.56 -0.97 12.90
C GLU A 27 -15.22 -0.73 14.26
N ASP A 28 -14.79 -1.49 15.27
CA ASP A 28 -15.19 -1.26 16.67
C ASP A 28 -14.23 -0.26 17.33
N GLN A 29 -14.70 0.98 17.47
CA GLN A 29 -13.92 2.08 18.04
C GLN A 29 -13.47 1.80 19.48
N ASN A 30 -14.26 1.05 20.26
CA ASN A 30 -13.89 0.72 21.64
C ASN A 30 -12.74 -0.28 21.67
N SER A 31 -12.78 -1.31 20.80
CA SER A 31 -11.68 -2.26 20.64
C SER A 31 -10.39 -1.58 20.20
N LYS A 32 -10.46 -0.57 19.32
CA LYS A 32 -9.30 0.23 18.88
C LYS A 32 -8.67 1.03 20.02
N LEU A 33 -9.49 1.69 20.85
CA LEU A 33 -8.98 2.39 22.04
C LEU A 33 -8.35 1.43 23.04
N ALA A 34 -8.99 0.28 23.27
CA ALA A 34 -8.44 -0.74 24.17
C ALA A 34 -7.10 -1.29 23.65
N GLN A 35 -6.97 -1.53 22.35
CA GLN A 35 -5.72 -1.91 21.70
C GLN A 35 -4.64 -0.84 21.90
N MET A 36 -4.95 0.43 21.61
CA MET A 36 -4.01 1.54 21.81
C MET A 36 -3.49 1.59 23.25
N THR A 37 -4.38 1.52 24.23
CA THR A 37 -4.00 1.50 25.65
C THR A 37 -3.11 0.31 25.99
N ALA A 38 -3.43 -0.88 25.47
CA ALA A 38 -2.65 -2.08 25.71
C ALA A 38 -1.24 -1.98 25.09
N ASP A 39 -1.14 -1.46 23.87
CA ASP A 39 0.12 -1.30 23.15
C ASP A 39 1.03 -0.26 23.80
N LEU A 40 0.46 0.82 24.32
CA LEU A 40 1.19 1.84 25.09
C LEU A 40 1.61 1.37 26.49
N ARG A 41 1.03 0.29 27.01
CA ARG A 41 1.40 -0.32 28.31
C ARG A 41 2.41 -1.45 28.19
N ARG A 42 2.88 -1.76 26.98
CA ARG A 42 3.90 -2.78 26.80
C ARG A 42 5.17 -2.45 27.62
N PRO A 43 6.00 -3.47 27.92
CA PRO A 43 7.18 -3.30 28.76
C PRO A 43 8.14 -2.22 28.28
N PHE A 44 9.00 -1.79 29.20
CA PHE A 44 10.12 -0.90 28.91
C PHE A 44 10.97 -1.40 27.74
N SER A 45 11.44 -0.48 26.90
CA SER A 45 12.27 -0.77 25.75
C SER A 45 13.09 0.45 25.35
N THR A 46 14.36 0.25 24.97
CA THR A 46 15.24 1.33 24.47
C THR A 46 15.36 1.34 22.94
N ASP A 47 14.76 0.36 22.26
CA ASP A 47 14.93 0.10 20.83
C ASP A 47 13.59 0.07 20.03
N GLY A 48 12.49 0.46 20.68
CA GLY A 48 11.15 0.45 20.10
C GLY A 48 10.42 -0.90 20.06
N ARG A 49 10.94 -1.98 20.65
CA ARG A 49 10.25 -3.29 20.70
C ARG A 49 9.20 -3.42 21.82
N GLY A 50 9.13 -2.44 22.71
CA GLY A 50 8.16 -2.36 23.80
C GLY A 50 6.88 -1.64 23.40
N LYS A 51 6.69 -0.43 23.92
CA LYS A 51 5.51 0.41 23.65
C LYS A 51 5.48 0.82 22.19
N HIS A 52 4.30 0.82 21.58
CA HIS A 52 4.15 1.29 20.20
C HIS A 52 2.74 1.77 19.89
N ILE A 53 2.61 2.44 18.75
CA ILE A 53 1.35 2.75 18.08
C ILE A 53 1.19 1.73 16.93
N ALA A 54 0.10 0.99 16.91
CA ALA A 54 -0.18 0.05 15.81
C ALA A 54 -0.50 0.79 14.49
N ALA A 55 -0.22 0.18 13.35
CA ALA A 55 -0.32 0.85 12.05
C ALA A 55 -1.74 1.30 11.70
N GLY A 56 -2.74 0.47 12.00
CA GLY A 56 -4.16 0.85 11.88
C GLY A 56 -4.61 2.03 12.76
N LEU A 57 -3.74 2.60 13.61
CA LEU A 57 -4.02 3.76 14.46
C LEU A 57 -3.29 5.03 14.00
N PHE A 58 -2.38 4.96 13.03
CA PHE A 58 -1.57 6.10 12.60
C PHE A 58 -2.38 7.25 12.03
N ASN A 59 -3.48 6.94 11.35
CA ASN A 59 -4.33 7.92 10.69
C ASN A 59 -5.69 8.05 11.39
N TRP A 60 -5.94 7.29 12.46
CA TRP A 60 -7.23 7.23 13.10
C TRP A 60 -7.54 8.58 13.78
N GLY A 61 -8.72 9.14 13.53
CA GLY A 61 -9.14 10.46 14.04
C GLY A 61 -8.69 11.67 13.20
N VAL A 62 -9.37 12.80 13.43
CA VAL A 62 -9.18 14.05 12.68
C VAL A 62 -7.74 14.57 12.72
N GLY A 63 -7.11 14.56 13.90
CA GLY A 63 -5.75 15.09 14.09
C GLY A 63 -4.73 14.32 13.24
N PRO A 64 -4.60 13.00 13.44
CA PRO A 64 -3.68 12.18 12.67
C PRO A 64 -3.97 12.14 11.16
N SER A 65 -5.25 12.06 10.75
CA SER A 65 -5.63 12.16 9.33
C SER A 65 -5.18 13.49 8.68
N THR A 66 -5.38 14.61 9.37
CA THR A 66 -4.96 15.93 8.85
C THR A 66 -3.44 16.03 8.78
N ALA A 67 -2.72 15.48 9.77
CA ALA A 67 -1.27 15.48 9.78
C ALA A 67 -0.70 14.60 8.65
N TRP A 68 -1.32 13.46 8.37
CA TRP A 68 -1.00 12.60 7.24
C TRP A 68 -1.17 13.32 5.90
N GLU A 69 -2.31 13.98 5.67
CA GLU A 69 -2.57 14.73 4.42
C GLU A 69 -1.53 15.83 4.18
N ARG A 70 -1.17 16.56 5.25
CA ARG A 70 -0.11 17.58 5.21
C ARG A 70 1.25 16.98 4.90
N ALA A 71 1.60 15.86 5.53
CA ALA A 71 2.85 15.16 5.24
C ALA A 71 2.92 14.73 3.77
N CYS A 72 1.85 14.10 3.24
CA CYS A 72 1.77 13.68 1.85
C CYS A 72 1.81 14.84 0.84
N SER A 73 1.45 16.05 1.26
CA SER A 73 1.53 17.28 0.46
C SER A 73 2.86 18.03 0.61
N ASP A 74 3.74 17.62 1.53
CA ASP A 74 5.02 18.27 1.77
C ASP A 74 5.98 17.98 0.61
N PRO A 75 6.52 19.02 -0.07
CA PRO A 75 7.39 18.82 -1.23
C PRO A 75 8.72 18.12 -0.91
N PHE A 76 9.10 18.06 0.36
CA PHE A 76 10.29 17.37 0.86
C PHE A 76 10.01 15.93 1.28
N TYR A 77 8.75 15.49 1.37
CA TYR A 77 8.43 14.08 1.54
C TYR A 77 8.53 13.31 0.20
N LEU A 78 9.77 13.09 -0.23
CA LEU A 78 10.09 12.68 -1.60
C LEU A 78 9.38 11.40 -2.04
N VAL A 79 9.38 10.34 -1.22
CA VAL A 79 8.71 9.08 -1.60
C VAL A 79 7.24 9.31 -1.95
N MET A 80 6.52 10.10 -1.15
CA MET A 80 5.10 10.34 -1.40
C MET A 80 4.85 11.29 -2.57
N ARG A 81 5.59 12.40 -2.63
CA ARG A 81 5.47 13.36 -3.73
C ARG A 81 5.74 12.68 -5.08
N GLN A 82 6.87 12.00 -5.20
CA GLN A 82 7.29 11.41 -6.46
C GLN A 82 6.42 10.22 -6.85
N SER A 83 5.97 9.43 -5.88
CA SER A 83 4.97 8.39 -6.07
C SER A 83 3.67 8.95 -6.66
N THR A 84 3.09 9.99 -6.04
CA THR A 84 1.85 10.61 -6.54
C THR A 84 2.02 11.24 -7.92
N GLN A 85 3.15 11.90 -8.19
CA GLN A 85 3.42 12.53 -9.48
C GLN A 85 3.65 11.51 -10.61
N ALA A 86 4.30 10.39 -10.33
CA ALA A 86 4.57 9.36 -11.33
C ALA A 86 3.39 8.40 -11.54
N PHE A 87 2.48 8.30 -10.58
CA PHE A 87 1.39 7.32 -10.58
C PHE A 87 0.56 7.32 -11.88
N PRO A 88 0.09 8.44 -12.45
CA PRO A 88 -0.71 8.42 -13.68
C PRO A 88 0.01 7.81 -14.88
N ARG A 89 1.34 7.91 -14.94
CA ARG A 89 2.13 7.25 -15.99
C ARG A 89 2.27 5.76 -15.68
N SER A 90 2.70 5.42 -14.47
CA SER A 90 2.91 4.03 -14.06
C SER A 90 1.63 3.20 -14.17
N TRP A 91 0.48 3.81 -13.86
CA TRP A 91 -0.81 3.18 -14.01
C TRP A 91 -1.15 2.89 -15.48
N ARG A 92 -0.93 3.84 -16.40
CA ARG A 92 -1.15 3.63 -17.84
C ARG A 92 -0.28 2.53 -18.43
N GLU A 93 0.92 2.33 -17.89
CA GLU A 93 1.82 1.25 -18.29
C GLU A 93 1.33 -0.13 -17.78
N LEU A 94 0.71 -0.19 -16.61
CA LEU A 94 0.14 -1.44 -16.07
C LEU A 94 -1.22 -1.80 -16.68
N GLN A 95 -2.02 -0.82 -17.07
CA GLN A 95 -3.40 -1.00 -17.53
C GLN A 95 -3.58 -2.03 -18.66
N PRO A 96 -2.69 -2.14 -19.67
CA PRO A 96 -2.79 -3.17 -20.72
C PRO A 96 -2.69 -4.62 -20.22
N HIS A 97 -2.21 -4.83 -18.98
CA HIS A 97 -2.09 -6.15 -18.36
C HIS A 97 -3.32 -6.57 -17.57
N LEU A 98 -4.34 -5.70 -17.47
CA LEU A 98 -5.65 -6.10 -16.97
C LEU A 98 -6.40 -6.93 -18.01
N ALA A 99 -7.16 -7.90 -17.54
CA ALA A 99 -8.08 -8.63 -18.42
C ALA A 99 -9.15 -7.65 -18.95
N PRO A 100 -9.70 -7.86 -20.15
CA PRO A 100 -10.81 -7.06 -20.65
C PRO A 100 -12.10 -7.42 -19.91
N ALA A 101 -12.24 -6.92 -18.68
CA ALA A 101 -13.36 -7.15 -17.79
C ALA A 101 -13.90 -5.81 -17.26
N ALA A 102 -15.17 -5.79 -16.88
CA ALA A 102 -15.69 -4.74 -16.02
C ALA A 102 -15.18 -5.01 -14.60
N TYR A 103 -14.48 -4.03 -14.03
CA TYR A 103 -13.89 -4.15 -12.70
C TYR A 103 -14.66 -3.33 -11.67
N SER A 104 -15.07 -4.03 -10.61
CA SER A 104 -15.15 -3.47 -9.27
C SER A 104 -13.84 -2.80 -8.83
N TYR A 105 -13.86 -1.65 -8.15
CA TYR A 105 -12.67 -1.08 -7.55
C TYR A 105 -12.78 -0.94 -6.03
N VAL A 106 -11.84 -1.55 -5.32
CA VAL A 106 -11.73 -1.46 -3.85
C VAL A 106 -10.34 -0.94 -3.49
N SER A 107 -10.29 0.24 -2.86
CA SER A 107 -9.03 0.89 -2.48
C SER A 107 -8.74 0.65 -1.00
N LEU A 108 -7.74 -0.17 -0.68
CA LEU A 108 -7.37 -0.50 0.70
C LEU A 108 -6.40 0.55 1.24
N ASN A 109 -6.73 1.12 2.41
CA ASN A 109 -6.05 2.28 2.99
C ASN A 109 -6.03 3.44 1.99
N CYS A 110 -7.22 3.85 1.57
CA CYS A 110 -7.44 4.74 0.42
C CYS A 110 -6.77 6.12 0.54
N GLY A 111 -6.41 6.55 1.76
CA GLY A 111 -5.89 7.89 1.98
C GLY A 111 -6.92 8.93 1.56
N ASP A 112 -6.51 9.94 0.79
CA ASP A 112 -7.39 10.98 0.26
C ASP A 112 -8.01 10.65 -1.11
N GLY A 113 -7.67 9.50 -1.68
CA GLY A 113 -8.19 9.04 -2.97
C GLY A 113 -7.71 9.80 -4.21
N VAL A 114 -6.58 10.54 -4.20
CA VAL A 114 -6.03 11.13 -5.45
C VAL A 114 -5.82 10.04 -6.50
N LYS A 115 -5.05 9.01 -6.16
CA LYS A 115 -4.65 7.93 -7.08
C LYS A 115 -5.86 7.11 -7.51
N ASP A 116 -6.87 7.00 -6.65
CA ASP A 116 -8.11 6.27 -6.93
C ASP A 116 -8.86 6.87 -8.13
N LEU A 117 -8.85 8.19 -8.29
CA LEU A 117 -9.45 8.83 -9.47
C LEU A 117 -8.74 8.46 -10.77
N ASP A 118 -7.42 8.29 -10.76
CA ASP A 118 -6.67 7.86 -11.93
C ASP A 118 -6.97 6.40 -12.28
N VAL A 119 -7.13 5.54 -11.27
CA VAL A 119 -7.58 4.15 -11.45
C VAL A 119 -8.97 4.11 -12.06
N LEU A 120 -9.93 4.81 -11.47
CA LEU A 120 -11.32 4.85 -11.93
C LEU A 120 -11.43 5.39 -13.36
N ARG A 121 -10.64 6.42 -13.72
CA ARG A 121 -10.55 6.93 -15.10
C ARG A 121 -10.08 5.85 -16.07
N GLY A 122 -8.98 5.17 -15.74
CA GLY A 122 -8.43 4.09 -16.55
C GLY A 122 -9.41 2.92 -16.72
N LEU A 123 -10.15 2.56 -15.66
CA LEU A 123 -11.17 1.51 -15.76
C LEU A 123 -12.34 1.92 -16.67
N GLY A 124 -12.81 3.16 -16.59
CA GLY A 124 -13.84 3.69 -17.49
C GLY A 124 -13.40 3.68 -18.96
N GLU A 125 -12.15 4.08 -19.23
CA GLU A 125 -11.56 4.03 -20.58
C GLU A 125 -11.39 2.60 -21.11
N LEU A 126 -11.08 1.64 -20.24
CA LEU A 126 -10.98 0.23 -20.61
C LEU A 126 -12.36 -0.35 -20.97
N ALA A 127 -13.39 -0.04 -20.16
CA ALA A 127 -14.76 -0.47 -20.41
C ALA A 127 -15.29 0.10 -21.75
N GLY A 128 -15.08 1.38 -22.02
CA GLY A 128 -15.52 2.02 -23.26
C GLY A 128 -14.90 1.43 -24.53
N ARG A 129 -13.63 1.00 -24.47
CA ARG A 129 -12.95 0.32 -25.59
C ARG A 129 -13.51 -1.07 -25.89
N ASN A 130 -14.03 -1.77 -24.89
CA ASN A 130 -14.62 -3.10 -25.08
C ASN A 130 -15.99 -3.00 -25.73
N SER A 131 -16.81 -2.00 -25.35
CA SER A 131 -18.13 -1.77 -25.94
C SER A 131 -18.08 -1.37 -27.42
N SER A 132 -17.04 -0.67 -27.87
CA SER A 132 -16.92 -0.28 -29.28
C SER A 132 -16.49 -1.44 -30.19
N ARG A 133 -15.77 -2.44 -29.66
CA ARG A 133 -15.34 -3.63 -30.42
C ARG A 133 -16.47 -4.64 -30.62
N SER A 134 -17.37 -4.81 -29.65
CA SER A 134 -18.49 -5.75 -29.76
C SER A 134 -19.55 -5.28 -30.78
N GLY A 135 -19.72 -3.97 -30.97
CA GLY A 135 -20.66 -3.40 -31.95
C GLY A 135 -20.22 -3.45 -33.42
N SER A 136 -18.92 -3.67 -33.71
CA SER A 136 -18.37 -3.61 -35.07
C SER A 136 -18.37 -4.96 -35.83
N ALA A 137 -18.78 -6.06 -35.20
CA ALA A 137 -18.69 -7.40 -35.79
C ALA A 137 -19.93 -7.81 -36.63
N VAL A 138 -20.94 -6.96 -36.78
CA VAL A 138 -22.12 -7.22 -37.62
C VAL A 138 -22.06 -6.37 -38.89
N GLY A 139 -21.02 -6.62 -39.70
CA GLY A 139 -20.82 -6.03 -41.03
C GLY A 139 -20.99 -7.06 -42.13
N GLY A 140 -22.05 -7.88 -42.07
CA GLY A 140 -22.45 -8.80 -43.13
C GLY A 140 -23.27 -8.06 -44.18
N SER A 141 -22.72 -7.97 -45.38
CA SER A 141 -23.31 -7.44 -46.61
C SER A 141 -24.81 -7.71 -46.78
N ALA A 142 -25.62 -6.66 -46.90
CA ALA A 142 -26.95 -6.73 -47.50
C ALA A 142 -27.17 -5.49 -48.37
N VAL A 143 -27.12 -5.73 -49.68
CA VAL A 143 -27.53 -4.83 -50.75
C VAL A 143 -29.05 -4.65 -50.70
N GLY A 144 -29.51 -3.40 -50.67
CA GLY A 144 -30.76 -2.94 -51.30
C GLY A 144 -32.09 -3.24 -50.59
N GLY A 145 -32.68 -2.21 -49.97
CA GLY A 145 -34.11 -2.18 -49.63
C GLY A 145 -34.49 -1.01 -48.72
N SER A 146 -35.26 -0.05 -49.24
CA SER A 146 -35.77 1.14 -48.52
C SER A 146 -36.76 0.80 -47.37
N PRO A 147 -36.94 1.69 -46.38
CA PRO A 147 -37.50 1.34 -45.08
C PRO A 147 -39.02 1.58 -44.99
N VAL A 148 -39.73 0.66 -44.33
CA VAL A 148 -41.05 0.89 -43.75
C VAL A 148 -40.96 0.61 -42.25
N GLY A 149 -41.50 1.54 -41.47
CA GLY A 149 -41.32 1.65 -40.03
C GLY A 149 -41.72 0.42 -39.23
N GLY A 150 -40.88 0.11 -38.23
CA GLY A 150 -41.19 -0.78 -37.13
C GLY A 150 -40.43 -0.28 -35.90
N ASN A 151 -41.16 0.17 -34.89
CA ASN A 151 -40.64 0.43 -33.55
C ASN A 151 -40.10 -0.87 -32.98
N ALA A 152 -38.80 -1.09 -33.11
CA ALA A 152 -38.11 -2.17 -32.43
C ALA A 152 -37.75 -1.69 -31.02
N THR A 153 -38.51 -2.16 -30.03
CA THR A 153 -38.09 -2.16 -28.63
C THR A 153 -36.77 -2.91 -28.53
N ALA A 154 -35.70 -2.16 -28.26
CA ALA A 154 -34.36 -2.67 -28.02
C ALA A 154 -34.43 -3.76 -26.94
N GLY A 155 -33.97 -4.97 -27.30
CA GLY A 155 -33.90 -6.10 -26.41
C GLY A 155 -32.99 -5.79 -25.22
N ALA A 156 -33.53 -5.99 -24.02
CA ALA A 156 -32.76 -6.12 -22.79
C ALA A 156 -31.81 -7.32 -22.93
N GLY A 157 -30.50 -7.06 -22.98
CA GLY A 157 -29.48 -8.10 -23.07
C GLY A 157 -28.16 -7.55 -22.54
N ALA A 158 -27.72 -8.12 -21.41
CA ALA A 158 -26.68 -7.65 -20.48
C ALA A 158 -27.12 -6.45 -19.64
N SER A 159 -27.56 -6.72 -18.41
CA SER A 159 -27.64 -5.70 -17.36
C SER A 159 -26.24 -5.09 -17.21
N SER A 160 -26.06 -3.87 -17.70
CA SER A 160 -24.86 -3.08 -17.43
C SER A 160 -24.89 -2.73 -15.94
N GLY A 161 -24.45 -3.66 -15.09
CA GLY A 161 -24.35 -3.43 -13.66
C GLY A 161 -23.52 -2.17 -13.40
N SER A 162 -24.05 -1.27 -12.58
CA SER A 162 -23.35 -0.08 -12.14
C SER A 162 -21.98 -0.47 -11.56
N SER A 163 -20.89 0.15 -12.03
CA SER A 163 -19.56 -0.12 -11.47
C SER A 163 -19.50 0.39 -10.03
N VAL A 164 -18.77 -0.30 -9.16
CA VAL A 164 -18.70 0.01 -7.73
C VAL A 164 -17.32 0.52 -7.33
N TYR A 165 -17.27 1.56 -6.50
CA TYR A 165 -16.05 2.04 -5.87
C TYR A 165 -16.18 1.99 -4.35
N ILE A 166 -15.26 1.28 -3.68
CA ILE A 166 -15.21 1.15 -2.23
C ILE A 166 -13.86 1.66 -1.69
N PRO A 167 -13.76 2.93 -1.24
CA PRO A 167 -12.63 3.36 -0.43
C PRO A 167 -12.71 2.74 0.97
N VAL A 168 -11.61 2.10 1.39
CA VAL A 168 -11.48 1.43 2.68
C VAL A 168 -10.34 2.05 3.47
N ASP A 169 -10.58 2.44 4.73
CA ASP A 169 -9.53 2.87 5.67
C ASP A 169 -9.97 2.66 7.12
N ALA A 170 -9.04 2.50 8.05
CA ALA A 170 -9.37 2.49 9.47
C ALA A 170 -9.86 3.88 9.95
N SER A 171 -9.40 4.95 9.29
CA SER A 171 -9.84 6.32 9.50
C SER A 171 -11.15 6.63 8.78
N SER A 172 -12.17 6.99 9.55
CA SER A 172 -13.45 7.45 8.99
C SER A 172 -13.30 8.75 8.18
N GLU A 173 -12.32 9.56 8.53
CA GLU A 173 -12.01 10.86 7.95
C GLU A 173 -11.41 10.68 6.57
N LEU A 174 -10.45 9.75 6.41
CA LEU A 174 -9.86 9.42 5.11
C LEU A 174 -10.89 8.77 4.17
N VAL A 175 -11.72 7.84 4.67
CA VAL A 175 -12.83 7.27 3.89
C VAL A 175 -13.76 8.37 3.37
N ARG A 176 -14.14 9.33 4.22
CA ARG A 176 -14.98 10.46 3.80
C ARG A 176 -14.29 11.35 2.78
N LEU A 177 -13.00 11.64 2.93
CA LEU A 177 -12.25 12.45 1.97
C LEU A 177 -12.21 11.77 0.59
N ALA A 178 -11.81 10.49 0.54
CA ALA A 178 -11.76 9.71 -0.70
C ALA A 178 -13.15 9.55 -1.35
N ALA A 179 -14.18 9.20 -0.57
CA ALA A 179 -15.54 9.02 -1.07
C ALA A 179 -16.13 10.35 -1.61
N ASN A 180 -15.95 11.46 -0.89
CA ASN A 180 -16.42 12.77 -1.34
C ASN A 180 -15.67 13.27 -2.58
N ARG A 181 -14.37 12.99 -2.67
CA ARG A 181 -13.57 13.32 -3.84
C ARG A 181 -14.03 12.55 -5.07
N ALA A 182 -14.31 11.25 -4.91
CA ALA A 182 -14.93 10.44 -5.95
C ALA A 182 -16.30 10.99 -6.32
N ALA A 183 -17.25 11.12 -5.39
CA ALA A 183 -18.62 11.55 -5.67
C ALA A 183 -18.74 12.90 -6.40
N LYS A 184 -17.77 13.81 -6.22
CA LYS A 184 -17.73 15.12 -6.90
C LYS A 184 -16.99 15.10 -8.25
N SER A 185 -16.37 13.98 -8.61
CA SER A 185 -15.56 13.84 -9.82
C SER A 185 -16.43 13.38 -10.99
N PRO A 186 -16.35 14.04 -12.17
CA PRO A 186 -17.00 13.56 -13.39
C PRO A 186 -16.57 12.15 -13.81
N VAL A 187 -15.38 11.70 -13.36
CA VAL A 187 -14.84 10.36 -13.65
C VAL A 187 -15.71 9.24 -13.08
N THR A 188 -16.48 9.52 -12.03
CA THR A 188 -17.31 8.52 -11.34
C THR A 188 -18.79 8.66 -11.67
N ASN A 189 -19.15 9.34 -12.75
CA ASN A 189 -20.53 9.37 -13.22
C ASN A 189 -21.01 7.94 -13.52
N GLY A 190 -22.08 7.50 -12.86
CA GLY A 190 -22.58 6.13 -12.97
C GLY A 190 -21.78 5.09 -12.16
N VAL A 191 -20.88 5.53 -11.27
CA VAL A 191 -20.18 4.65 -10.32
C VAL A 191 -20.84 4.78 -8.95
N PHE A 192 -21.24 3.66 -8.36
CA PHE A 192 -21.74 3.62 -6.99
C PHE A 192 -20.57 3.73 -5.99
N VAL A 193 -20.54 4.80 -5.20
CA VAL A 193 -19.48 5.04 -4.20
C VAL A 193 -19.95 4.63 -2.80
N LEU A 194 -19.27 3.64 -2.22
CA LEU A 194 -19.57 3.10 -0.89
C LEU A 194 -18.34 3.21 0.01
N GLY A 195 -18.30 4.20 0.90
CA GLY A 195 -17.24 4.29 1.90
C GLY A 195 -17.28 3.12 2.88
N CYS A 196 -16.11 2.62 3.29
CA CYS A 196 -16.01 1.54 4.27
C CYS A 196 -14.92 1.85 5.30
N GLN A 197 -15.32 2.13 6.54
CA GLN A 197 -14.40 2.21 7.66
C GLN A 197 -14.10 0.79 8.17
N ALA A 198 -12.87 0.34 7.97
CA ALA A 198 -12.40 -0.98 8.35
C ALA A 198 -10.88 -1.04 8.49
N ASP A 199 -10.39 -1.80 9.47
CA ASP A 199 -8.98 -2.15 9.57
C ASP A 199 -8.61 -3.32 8.65
N THR A 200 -7.68 -3.05 7.74
CA THR A 200 -7.19 -4.01 6.75
C THR A 200 -6.25 -5.06 7.34
N GLU A 201 -5.77 -4.89 8.58
CA GLU A 201 -5.05 -5.93 9.32
C GLU A 201 -5.98 -7.03 9.86
N VAL A 202 -7.28 -6.77 9.95
CA VAL A 202 -8.24 -7.70 10.56
C VAL A 202 -8.87 -8.57 9.48
N ARG A 203 -8.45 -9.85 9.43
CA ARG A 203 -8.96 -10.85 8.48
C ARG A 203 -10.48 -10.86 8.35
N ASP A 204 -11.19 -10.82 9.47
CA ASP A 204 -12.66 -10.86 9.49
C ASP A 204 -13.29 -9.62 8.84
N GLN A 205 -12.64 -8.45 8.95
CA GLN A 205 -13.10 -7.25 8.29
C GLN A 205 -12.85 -7.30 6.77
N LEU A 206 -11.69 -7.79 6.33
CA LEU A 206 -11.42 -8.05 4.91
C LEU A 206 -12.43 -9.04 4.31
N ALA A 207 -12.78 -10.11 5.04
CA ALA A 207 -13.77 -11.08 4.60
C ALA A 207 -15.17 -10.46 4.46
N LYS A 208 -15.55 -9.55 5.37
CA LYS A 208 -16.80 -8.79 5.29
C LYS A 208 -16.79 -7.83 4.09
N ILE A 209 -15.68 -7.16 3.80
CA ILE A 209 -15.53 -6.31 2.60
C ILE A 209 -15.75 -7.16 1.36
N ARG A 210 -15.07 -8.32 1.24
CA ARG A 210 -15.27 -9.23 0.09
C ARG A 210 -16.73 -9.63 -0.06
N ALA A 211 -17.38 -10.06 1.03
CA ALA A 211 -18.78 -10.46 1.01
C ALA A 211 -19.76 -9.32 0.64
N VAL A 212 -19.40 -8.06 0.90
CA VAL A 212 -20.16 -6.89 0.42
C VAL A 212 -19.95 -6.70 -1.08
N VAL A 213 -18.71 -6.77 -1.56
CA VAL A 213 -18.38 -6.64 -2.98
C VAL A 213 -19.12 -7.68 -3.81
N ASP A 214 -19.09 -8.95 -3.39
CA ASP A 214 -19.78 -10.07 -4.06
C ASP A 214 -21.30 -9.89 -4.15
N LYS A 215 -21.90 -9.10 -3.24
CA LYS A 215 -23.33 -8.81 -3.27
C LYS A 215 -23.67 -7.64 -4.18
N LEU A 216 -22.76 -6.70 -4.35
CA LEU A 216 -23.00 -5.47 -5.10
C LEU A 216 -22.83 -5.63 -6.60
N GLN A 217 -21.95 -6.55 -7.03
CA GLN A 217 -21.64 -6.74 -8.44
C GLN A 217 -21.24 -8.19 -8.71
N ASP A 218 -21.45 -8.59 -9.95
CA ASP A 218 -20.93 -9.84 -10.49
C ASP A 218 -19.74 -9.48 -11.38
N GLY A 219 -18.58 -10.10 -11.18
CA GLY A 219 -17.40 -9.87 -12.03
C GLY A 219 -16.08 -9.78 -11.28
N ALA A 220 -15.07 -9.29 -12.00
CA ALA A 220 -13.71 -9.16 -11.50
C ALA A 220 -13.57 -7.95 -10.56
N VAL A 221 -12.73 -8.08 -9.55
CA VAL A 221 -12.44 -6.98 -8.61
C VAL A 221 -10.98 -6.58 -8.71
N LEU A 222 -10.76 -5.28 -8.90
CA LEU A 222 -9.47 -4.65 -8.77
C LEU A 222 -9.34 -4.12 -7.35
N PHE A 223 -8.42 -4.68 -6.59
CA PHE A 223 -8.00 -4.16 -5.30
C PHE A 223 -6.77 -3.28 -5.49
N SER A 224 -6.59 -2.27 -4.64
CA SER A 224 -5.34 -1.53 -4.56
C SER A 224 -4.83 -1.40 -3.13
N LEU A 225 -3.52 -1.23 -3.00
CA LEU A 225 -2.83 -0.91 -1.75
C LEU A 225 -1.64 0.02 -2.07
N PHE A 226 -1.88 1.32 -1.99
CA PHE A 226 -0.92 2.35 -2.41
C PHE A 226 -0.13 2.93 -1.23
N GLY A 227 0.86 3.78 -1.52
CA GLY A 227 1.59 4.58 -0.53
C GLY A 227 2.66 3.80 0.23
N ASN A 228 3.11 2.65 -0.30
CA ASN A 228 3.97 1.71 0.44
C ASN A 228 3.35 1.24 1.78
N THR A 229 2.02 1.21 1.86
CA THR A 229 1.30 0.90 3.12
C THR A 229 1.72 -0.44 3.72
N ILE A 230 1.97 -1.47 2.89
CA ILE A 230 2.49 -2.78 3.34
C ILE A 230 3.78 -2.63 4.17
N GLY A 231 4.66 -1.70 3.78
CA GLY A 231 5.93 -1.44 4.48
C GLY A 231 5.80 -0.85 5.88
N ASN A 232 4.59 -0.49 6.30
CA ASN A 232 4.34 0.15 7.60
C ASN A 232 3.90 -0.84 8.70
N TYR A 233 3.74 -2.13 8.37
CA TYR A 233 3.28 -3.17 9.31
C TYR A 233 4.43 -4.07 9.74
N GLU A 234 4.55 -4.40 11.03
CA GLU A 234 5.59 -5.32 11.49
C GLU A 234 5.60 -6.65 10.72
N ARG A 235 4.40 -7.19 10.44
CA ARG A 235 4.17 -8.47 9.73
C ARG A 235 3.67 -8.25 8.29
N ASP A 236 4.37 -7.41 7.56
CA ASP A 236 4.11 -7.04 6.15
C ASP A 236 3.75 -8.24 5.23
N LEU A 237 4.53 -9.33 5.25
CA LEU A 237 4.27 -10.51 4.41
C LEU A 237 3.02 -11.28 4.84
N ALA A 238 2.76 -11.34 6.16
CA ALA A 238 1.54 -11.97 6.64
C ALA A 238 0.30 -11.19 6.20
N LEU A 239 0.38 -9.86 6.22
CA LEU A 239 -0.67 -8.99 5.70
C LEU A 239 -0.87 -9.18 4.19
N LEU A 240 0.20 -9.09 3.38
CA LEU A 240 0.09 -9.26 1.92
C LEU A 240 -0.47 -10.64 1.55
N LYS A 241 -0.03 -11.69 2.24
CA LYS A 241 -0.58 -13.05 2.08
C LYS A 241 -2.06 -13.10 2.46
N MET A 242 -2.46 -12.51 3.59
CA MET A 242 -3.86 -12.46 4.02
C MET A 242 -4.73 -11.75 3.00
N VAL A 243 -4.29 -10.59 2.48
CA VAL A 243 -4.98 -9.85 1.42
C VAL A 243 -5.19 -10.72 0.19
N GLY A 244 -4.13 -11.41 -0.26
CA GLY A 244 -4.22 -12.35 -1.39
C GLY A 244 -5.14 -13.55 -1.13
N GLU A 245 -5.19 -14.06 0.10
CA GLU A 245 -6.05 -15.19 0.47
C GLU A 245 -7.53 -14.84 0.58
N VAL A 246 -7.82 -13.66 1.12
CA VAL A 246 -9.19 -13.27 1.49
C VAL A 246 -9.88 -12.51 0.36
N LEU A 247 -9.16 -11.67 -0.38
CA LEU A 247 -9.76 -10.76 -1.35
C LEU A 247 -9.69 -11.27 -2.80
N LEU A 248 -8.58 -11.91 -3.19
CA LEU A 248 -8.34 -12.40 -4.55
C LEU A 248 -8.91 -13.82 -4.74
N THR A 249 -10.24 -13.93 -4.68
CA THR A 249 -10.94 -15.22 -4.69
C THR A 249 -11.47 -15.60 -6.07
N GLY A 250 -11.74 -14.62 -6.93
CA GLY A 250 -12.07 -14.81 -8.34
C GLY A 250 -10.82 -14.91 -9.22
N ASP A 251 -10.93 -15.63 -10.34
CA ASP A 251 -9.79 -15.90 -11.23
C ASP A 251 -9.26 -14.62 -11.93
N ASP A 252 -10.15 -13.65 -12.13
CA ASP A 252 -9.84 -12.34 -12.73
C ASP A 252 -9.59 -11.22 -11.73
N ASP A 253 -9.65 -11.51 -10.42
CA ASP A 253 -9.31 -10.53 -9.39
C ASP A 253 -7.83 -10.15 -9.50
N ARG A 254 -7.54 -8.87 -9.27
CA ARG A 254 -6.18 -8.33 -9.31
C ARG A 254 -5.94 -7.44 -8.10
N LEU A 255 -4.70 -7.36 -7.65
CA LEU A 255 -4.23 -6.41 -6.65
C LEU A 255 -3.17 -5.51 -7.27
N ILE A 256 -3.35 -4.19 -7.24
CA ILE A 256 -2.27 -3.26 -7.54
C ILE A 256 -1.64 -2.84 -6.23
N ALA A 257 -0.35 -3.13 -6.04
CA ALA A 257 0.37 -2.78 -4.83
C ALA A 257 1.58 -1.90 -5.16
N GLU A 258 1.82 -0.91 -4.31
CA GLU A 258 2.94 0.01 -4.42
C GLU A 258 3.97 -0.28 -3.34
N PHE A 259 5.24 -0.39 -3.73
CA PHE A 259 6.36 -0.69 -2.83
C PHE A 259 7.43 0.40 -2.94
N ALA A 260 7.86 0.97 -1.82
CA ALA A 260 9.07 1.77 -1.78
C ALA A 260 10.28 0.84 -1.96
N THR A 261 11.20 1.22 -2.84
CA THR A 261 12.32 0.36 -3.25
C THR A 261 13.69 0.97 -2.99
N THR A 262 14.68 0.11 -2.87
CA THR A 262 16.12 0.42 -2.86
C THR A 262 16.87 -0.54 -3.79
N GLU A 263 18.03 -0.11 -4.32
CA GLU A 263 18.94 -0.97 -5.10
C GLU A 263 19.84 -1.82 -4.20
N ASP A 264 20.19 -1.32 -3.01
CA ASP A 264 21.02 -2.01 -2.03
C ASP A 264 20.57 -1.73 -0.59
N VAL A 265 21.13 -2.49 0.35
CA VAL A 265 20.87 -2.41 1.79
C VAL A 265 22.14 -2.09 2.57
N SER A 266 23.08 -1.36 1.95
CA SER A 266 24.30 -0.94 2.64
C SER A 266 23.97 0.00 3.81
N GLN A 267 24.91 0.15 4.75
CA GLN A 267 24.72 1.13 5.84
C GLN A 267 24.55 2.55 5.29
N ALA A 268 25.20 2.89 4.17
CA ALA A 268 25.00 4.17 3.50
C ALA A 268 23.56 4.33 3.01
N ALA A 269 22.93 3.24 2.54
CA ALA A 269 21.51 3.25 2.18
C ALA A 269 20.58 3.37 3.37
N VAL A 270 20.91 2.72 4.49
CA VAL A 270 20.16 2.89 5.74
C VAL A 270 20.20 4.35 6.21
N GLU A 271 21.37 4.98 6.23
CA GLU A 271 21.51 6.39 6.62
C GLU A 271 20.83 7.35 5.64
N ALA A 272 20.96 7.11 4.33
CA ALA A 272 20.26 7.92 3.33
C ALA A 272 18.74 7.80 3.44
N ALA A 273 18.23 6.60 3.75
CA ALA A 273 16.81 6.38 3.98
C ALA A 273 16.33 7.11 5.24
N LYS A 274 17.11 7.12 6.33
CA LYS A 274 16.78 7.91 7.54
C LYS A 274 16.73 9.40 7.25
N ASP A 275 17.73 9.92 6.54
CA ASP A 275 17.86 11.33 6.19
C ASP A 275 16.66 11.87 5.40
N GLU A 276 16.02 11.01 4.59
CA GLU A 276 14.79 11.34 3.86
C GLU A 276 13.65 11.78 4.81
N TYR A 277 13.50 11.13 5.97
CA TYR A 277 12.40 11.40 6.89
C TYR A 277 12.75 12.43 7.97
N VAL A 278 13.99 12.42 8.48
CA VAL A 278 14.44 13.29 9.58
C VAL A 278 14.21 14.78 9.28
N ARG A 279 14.35 15.17 8.01
CA ARG A 279 14.32 16.57 7.58
C ARG A 279 12.91 17.10 7.30
N VAL A 280 11.92 16.21 7.21
CA VAL A 280 10.56 16.57 6.81
C VAL A 280 9.73 16.91 8.04
N ARG A 281 9.53 18.20 8.29
CA ARG A 281 8.78 18.68 9.46
C ARG A 281 7.36 18.12 9.48
N ALA A 282 6.63 18.17 8.37
CA ALA A 282 5.26 17.67 8.32
C ALA A 282 5.17 16.17 8.63
N PHE A 283 6.18 15.40 8.24
CA PHE A 283 6.27 13.98 8.58
C PHE A 283 6.48 13.74 10.07
N ARG A 284 7.31 14.57 10.74
CA ARG A 284 7.51 14.50 12.21
C ARG A 284 6.22 14.84 12.96
N GLU A 285 5.48 15.85 12.50
CA GLU A 285 4.16 16.20 13.01
C GLU A 285 3.18 15.02 12.81
N TYR A 286 3.19 14.39 11.64
CA TYR A 286 2.40 13.20 11.34
C TYR A 286 2.68 12.04 12.30
N VAL A 287 3.92 11.53 12.37
CA VAL A 287 4.20 10.32 13.16
C VAL A 287 3.98 10.50 14.66
N THR A 288 4.05 11.73 15.16
CA THR A 288 3.79 12.04 16.59
C THR A 288 2.34 12.42 16.87
N SER A 289 1.54 12.69 15.85
CA SER A 289 0.15 13.11 16.02
C SER A 289 -0.73 12.11 16.82
N PRO A 290 -0.54 10.78 16.75
CA PRO A 290 -1.30 9.86 17.60
C PRO A 290 -1.02 10.08 19.10
N LEU A 291 0.23 10.39 19.49
CA LEU A 291 0.54 10.70 20.89
C LEU A 291 -0.21 11.94 21.37
N ILE A 292 -0.21 12.99 20.55
CA ILE A 292 -0.91 14.25 20.84
C ILE A 292 -2.41 14.02 20.94
N HIS A 293 -2.96 13.14 20.11
CA HIS A 293 -4.39 12.92 20.00
C HIS A 293 -4.93 12.01 21.11
N TYR A 294 -4.18 10.97 21.51
CA TYR A 294 -4.67 9.92 22.40
C TYR A 294 -4.08 9.96 23.82
N THR A 295 -3.16 10.88 24.10
CA THR A 295 -2.54 11.04 25.42
C THR A 295 -2.42 12.50 25.81
N ASP A 296 -2.10 12.77 27.08
CA ASP A 296 -1.71 14.12 27.55
C ASP A 296 -0.20 14.41 27.43
N LEU A 297 0.56 13.52 26.79
CA LEU A 297 2.00 13.66 26.65
C LEU A 297 2.34 14.89 25.81
N HIS A 298 3.02 15.86 26.42
CA HIS A 298 3.56 17.00 25.69
C HIS A 298 4.71 16.54 24.78
N VAL A 299 4.47 16.56 23.46
CA VAL A 299 5.42 16.10 22.46
C VAL A 299 6.49 17.17 22.21
N ASP A 300 7.75 16.78 22.47
CA ASP A 300 8.94 17.53 22.06
C ASP A 300 9.62 16.78 20.91
N TYR A 301 9.67 17.38 19.73
CA TYR A 301 10.25 16.74 18.55
C TYR A 301 11.74 16.40 18.70
N ARG A 302 12.47 16.99 19.66
CA ARG A 302 13.87 16.62 19.96
C ARG A 302 14.00 15.22 20.56
N ASN A 303 12.90 14.65 21.03
CA ASN A 303 12.81 13.29 21.55
C ASN A 303 12.46 12.26 20.46
N LEU A 304 12.19 12.71 19.23
CA LEU A 304 11.93 11.83 18.10
C LEU A 304 13.26 11.35 17.48
N GLU A 305 13.42 10.04 17.41
CA GLU A 305 14.57 9.34 16.87
C GLU A 305 14.17 8.53 15.65
N PHE A 306 15.09 8.37 14.71
CA PHE A 306 14.92 7.54 13.52
C PHE A 306 16.00 6.46 13.60
N ALA A 307 15.59 5.22 13.90
CA ALA A 307 16.48 4.07 13.87
C ALA A 307 16.32 3.36 12.52
N GLY A 308 17.42 2.84 11.98
CA GLY A 308 17.41 2.12 10.71
C GLY A 308 18.22 0.84 10.83
N GLU A 309 17.69 -0.25 10.26
CA GLU A 309 18.34 -1.57 10.24
C GLU A 309 18.12 -2.27 8.90
N VAL A 310 18.96 -3.26 8.60
CA VAL A 310 18.80 -4.14 7.43
C VAL A 310 18.03 -5.37 7.88
N GLU A 311 16.94 -5.69 7.20
CA GLU A 311 16.20 -6.92 7.44
C GLU A 311 16.75 -8.06 6.56
N TYR A 312 17.09 -9.17 7.20
CA TYR A 312 17.65 -10.35 6.57
C TYR A 312 16.63 -11.49 6.53
N GLY A 313 16.60 -12.19 5.39
CA GLY A 313 15.75 -13.37 5.19
C GLY A 313 14.26 -13.08 5.03
N LEU A 314 13.60 -13.86 4.17
CA LEU A 314 12.16 -13.78 3.92
C LEU A 314 11.32 -14.58 4.93
N ALA A 315 11.99 -15.41 5.75
CA ALA A 315 11.37 -16.46 6.55
C ALA A 315 11.12 -16.09 8.03
N ASP A 316 11.72 -15.00 8.52
CA ASP A 316 11.77 -14.72 9.97
C ASP A 316 10.52 -14.07 10.56
N ASN A 317 9.51 -13.73 9.74
CA ASN A 317 8.21 -13.27 10.24
C ASN A 317 7.35 -14.38 10.90
N ARG A 318 7.89 -15.61 11.06
CA ARG A 318 7.21 -16.74 11.73
C ARG A 318 7.49 -16.85 13.24
N ALA A 319 8.37 -16.02 13.82
CA ALA A 319 8.92 -16.31 15.14
C ALA A 319 8.01 -15.96 16.35
N ASP A 320 7.03 -15.07 16.24
CA ASP A 320 6.27 -14.60 17.41
C ASP A 320 4.98 -15.35 17.75
N ASP A 321 4.56 -16.33 16.95
CA ASP A 321 3.36 -17.12 17.26
C ASP A 321 3.55 -18.09 18.44
N ARG A 322 4.79 -18.21 18.96
CA ARG A 322 5.07 -18.97 20.19
C ARG A 322 4.79 -18.20 21.47
N GLY A 323 4.61 -16.87 21.40
CA GLY A 323 4.24 -16.06 22.57
C GLY A 323 2.80 -16.27 23.06
N GLY A 324 1.91 -16.77 22.19
CA GLY A 324 0.48 -17.00 22.52
C GLY A 324 0.15 -18.35 23.15
N ARG A 325 1.06 -19.36 23.05
CA ARG A 325 0.84 -20.69 23.65
C ARG A 325 1.41 -20.86 25.06
N ALA A 326 2.40 -20.04 25.44
CA ALA A 326 3.01 -20.11 26.78
C ALA A 326 2.03 -19.76 27.92
N SER A 327 0.92 -19.07 27.62
CA SER A 327 -0.12 -18.72 28.61
C SER A 327 -1.19 -19.80 28.80
N ARG A 328 -1.17 -20.89 28.00
CA ARG A 328 -2.16 -21.98 28.10
C ARG A 328 -1.60 -23.30 28.63
N GLU A 329 -0.27 -23.50 28.61
CA GLU A 329 0.37 -24.74 29.06
C GLU A 329 0.91 -24.68 30.51
N ALA A 330 0.75 -23.56 31.22
CA ALA A 330 1.13 -23.44 32.64
C ALA A 330 0.14 -24.10 33.63
N ARG A 331 -0.73 -25.03 33.18
CA ARG A 331 -1.74 -25.66 34.05
C ARG A 331 -1.82 -27.18 34.04
N GLU A 332 -0.95 -27.90 33.35
CA GLU A 332 -0.99 -29.37 33.38
C GLU A 332 0.39 -30.00 33.62
N GLY A 333 0.47 -30.72 34.75
CA GLY A 333 1.24 -31.96 34.84
C GLY A 333 2.75 -31.86 35.07
N ARG A 334 3.17 -31.73 36.34
CA ARG A 334 4.39 -32.41 36.81
C ARG A 334 4.09 -33.91 36.84
N ASP A 335 4.83 -34.71 36.06
CA ASP A 335 5.31 -36.03 36.50
C ASP A 335 6.48 -36.48 35.62
N GLY A 336 7.49 -37.06 36.26
CA GLY A 336 8.83 -37.21 35.71
C GLY A 336 9.14 -38.50 34.96
N ARG A 337 10.30 -38.53 34.29
CA ARG A 337 11.40 -39.52 34.46
C ARG A 337 12.43 -39.40 33.33
N ASP A 338 13.68 -39.31 33.75
CA ASP A 338 14.88 -40.05 33.34
C ASP A 338 15.11 -40.45 31.87
N GLY A 339 16.16 -39.84 31.30
CA GLY A 339 17.36 -40.57 30.90
C GLY A 339 17.41 -41.21 29.51
N ARG A 340 18.10 -40.58 28.56
CA ARG A 340 19.15 -41.23 27.75
C ARG A 340 19.95 -40.27 26.89
N GLU A 341 21.27 -40.35 27.07
CA GLU A 341 22.29 -39.75 26.21
C GLU A 341 22.30 -40.42 24.83
N GLY A 342 22.40 -39.62 23.76
CA GLY A 342 22.42 -40.06 22.37
C GLY A 342 23.24 -39.12 21.50
N ARG A 343 24.43 -39.59 21.14
CA ARG A 343 25.52 -38.95 20.39
C ARG A 343 25.12 -38.30 19.05
N GLY A 344 25.65 -37.10 18.84
CA GLY A 344 26.54 -36.72 17.73
C GLY A 344 26.18 -37.14 16.29
N GLY A 345 25.75 -36.16 15.49
CA GLY A 345 25.71 -36.24 14.03
C GLY A 345 25.78 -34.85 13.42
N GLY A 346 26.97 -34.42 13.02
CA GLY A 346 27.22 -33.11 12.43
C GLY A 346 26.56 -32.94 11.07
N ALA A 347 25.62 -32.00 10.97
CA ALA A 347 25.16 -31.42 9.73
C ALA A 347 25.36 -29.89 9.79
N ARG A 348 26.62 -29.44 9.66
CA ARG A 348 26.96 -28.03 9.43
C ARG A 348 27.29 -27.83 7.96
N SER A 349 26.26 -27.85 7.12
CA SER A 349 26.36 -27.38 5.72
C SER A 349 24.98 -26.93 5.26
N GLY A 350 24.72 -25.61 5.28
CA GLY A 350 23.44 -25.05 4.80
C GLY A 350 23.13 -23.59 5.15
N SER A 351 23.81 -22.96 6.12
CA SER A 351 23.37 -21.65 6.66
C SER A 351 23.99 -20.40 6.00
N ARG A 352 24.77 -20.53 4.92
CA ARG A 352 25.40 -19.37 4.26
C ARG A 352 24.51 -18.60 3.27
N ARG A 353 23.30 -19.07 2.95
CA ARG A 353 22.44 -18.50 1.89
C ARG A 353 21.46 -17.40 2.31
N ASN A 354 21.40 -16.99 3.59
CA ASN A 354 20.38 -16.04 4.05
C ASN A 354 20.97 -14.74 4.63
N ARG A 355 22.13 -14.28 4.12
CA ARG A 355 22.72 -12.97 4.49
C ARG A 355 22.43 -11.86 3.50
N ASP A 356 21.68 -12.15 2.45
CA ASP A 356 21.30 -11.13 1.48
C ASP A 356 20.09 -10.41 2.06
N GLY A 357 20.33 -9.26 2.69
CA GLY A 357 19.27 -8.41 3.22
C GLY A 357 18.26 -8.09 2.12
N HIS A 358 16.98 -8.02 2.46
CA HIS A 358 15.88 -7.87 1.50
C HIS A 358 15.14 -6.54 1.63
N ALA A 359 15.31 -5.83 2.74
CA ALA A 359 14.74 -4.50 2.95
C ALA A 359 15.62 -3.67 3.90
N ILE A 360 15.45 -2.36 3.81
CA ILE A 360 15.83 -1.41 4.86
C ILE A 360 14.57 -1.16 5.68
N LEU A 361 14.64 -1.38 6.99
CA LEU A 361 13.59 -1.05 7.95
C LEU A 361 13.97 0.21 8.71
N LEU A 362 13.05 1.17 8.76
CA LEU A 362 13.14 2.37 9.58
C LEU A 362 12.09 2.30 10.69
N ARG A 363 12.50 2.67 11.91
CA ARG A 363 11.64 2.84 13.08
C ARG A 363 11.70 4.29 13.54
N MET A 364 10.54 4.91 13.68
CA MET A 364 10.40 6.24 14.26
C MET A 364 10.06 6.07 15.73
N LEU A 365 10.95 6.48 16.64
CA LEU A 365 10.85 6.22 18.07
C LEU A 365 10.70 7.53 18.83
N TYR A 366 9.78 7.62 19.78
CA TYR A 366 9.73 8.71 20.75
C TYR A 366 10.37 8.25 22.05
N ARG A 367 11.49 8.88 22.44
CA ARG A 367 12.25 8.52 23.65
C ARG A 367 11.95 9.47 24.81
N ASN A 368 11.75 8.92 26.01
CA ASN A 368 11.77 9.77 27.19
C ASN A 368 13.21 10.17 27.54
N ARG A 369 13.58 11.42 27.23
CA ARG A 369 14.91 11.96 27.56
C ARG A 369 15.00 12.68 28.91
N SER A 370 13.93 12.69 29.72
CA SER A 370 14.05 13.22 31.09
C SER A 370 14.74 12.20 32.00
N ALA A 371 15.45 12.70 33.02
CA ALA A 371 16.05 11.87 34.06
C ALA A 371 15.01 11.22 34.99
N GLU A 372 13.76 11.72 34.96
CA GLU A 372 12.66 11.23 35.79
C GLU A 372 11.57 10.56 34.93
N PRO A 373 10.86 9.57 35.49
CA PRO A 373 9.69 8.98 34.84
C PRO A 373 8.62 10.04 34.59
N ARG A 374 7.99 10.01 33.41
CA ARG A 374 6.86 10.86 33.08
C ARG A 374 5.57 10.10 33.33
N ARG A 375 4.63 10.74 34.02
CA ARG A 375 3.25 10.27 34.12
C ARG A 375 2.51 10.67 32.84
N VAL A 376 1.93 9.68 32.15
CA VAL A 376 1.13 9.89 30.94
C VAL A 376 -0.28 9.37 31.19
N ILE A 377 -1.28 10.20 30.90
CA ILE A 377 -2.71 9.87 30.95
C ILE A 377 -3.14 9.43 29.56
N LEU A 378 -3.76 8.25 29.50
CA LEU A 378 -4.27 7.63 28.28
C LEU A 378 -5.73 8.01 27.99
N SER A 379 -6.22 7.66 26.81
CA SER A 379 -7.58 7.95 26.37
C SER A 379 -8.67 7.33 27.25
N ASP A 380 -8.39 6.21 27.91
CA ASP A 380 -9.28 5.56 28.89
C ASP A 380 -9.15 6.15 30.31
N ARG A 381 -8.45 7.30 30.46
CA ARG A 381 -8.14 8.00 31.71
C ARG A 381 -7.20 7.27 32.66
N SER A 382 -6.69 6.13 32.26
CA SER A 382 -5.71 5.41 33.05
C SER A 382 -4.32 5.99 32.88
N GLU A 383 -3.42 5.61 33.78
CA GLU A 383 -2.06 6.13 33.81
C GLU A 383 -1.06 5.11 33.30
N MET A 384 0.03 5.62 32.74
CA MET A 384 1.20 4.87 32.35
C MET A 384 2.45 5.63 32.80
N ALA A 385 3.39 4.93 33.40
CA ALA A 385 4.74 5.45 33.63
C ALA A 385 5.55 5.31 32.35
N PHE A 386 6.06 6.43 31.85
CA PHE A 386 7.01 6.47 30.76
C PHE A 386 8.40 6.70 31.35
N GLU A 387 9.14 5.62 31.59
CA GLU A 387 10.41 5.61 32.31
C GLU A 387 11.51 6.37 31.55
N PRO A 388 12.56 6.88 32.24
CA PRO A 388 13.75 7.42 31.57
C PRO A 388 14.33 6.45 30.54
N ASP A 389 14.70 6.95 29.37
CA ASP A 389 15.21 6.20 28.21
C ASP A 389 14.25 5.18 27.57
N ASP A 390 13.02 5.05 28.08
CA ASP A 390 11.99 4.23 27.45
C ASP A 390 11.60 4.83 26.09
N THR A 391 11.11 3.98 25.20
CA THR A 391 10.75 4.34 23.83
C THR A 391 9.33 3.89 23.48
N ILE A 392 8.65 4.72 22.69
CA ILE A 392 7.41 4.37 22.01
C ILE A 392 7.70 4.34 20.50
N MET A 393 7.51 3.19 19.85
CA MET A 393 7.59 3.12 18.39
C MET A 393 6.33 3.73 17.78
N LEU A 394 6.51 4.78 17.00
CA LEU A 394 5.43 5.59 16.43
C LEU A 394 5.06 5.20 15.01
N HIS A 395 6.03 4.73 14.23
CA HIS A 395 5.85 4.41 12.84
C HIS A 395 6.95 3.48 12.35
N LEU A 396 6.63 2.69 11.33
CA LEU A 396 7.54 1.80 10.63
C LEU A 396 7.52 2.14 9.15
N VAL A 397 8.66 2.02 8.50
CA VAL A 397 8.74 2.11 7.04
C VAL A 397 9.74 1.10 6.53
N ARG A 398 9.35 0.33 5.51
CA ARG A 398 10.28 -0.50 4.73
C ARG A 398 10.56 0.07 3.35
N LYS A 399 11.81 -0.04 2.92
CA LYS A 399 12.22 0.08 1.52
C LYS A 399 12.76 -1.27 1.07
N TYR A 400 12.04 -1.94 0.17
CA TYR A 400 12.36 -3.29 -0.28
C TYR A 400 13.45 -3.25 -1.35
N ARG A 401 14.33 -4.24 -1.35
CA ARG A 401 15.21 -4.45 -2.48
C ARG A 401 14.41 -4.86 -3.70
N ARG A 402 14.60 -4.11 -4.78
CA ARG A 402 13.84 -4.31 -6.02
C ARG A 402 13.99 -5.73 -6.58
N ASP A 403 15.20 -6.26 -6.57
CA ASP A 403 15.53 -7.60 -7.05
C ASP A 403 14.99 -8.73 -6.17
N ARG A 404 14.42 -8.41 -5.00
CA ARG A 404 13.86 -9.39 -4.05
C ARG A 404 12.32 -9.37 -3.99
N LEU A 405 11.66 -8.40 -4.64
CA LEU A 405 10.20 -8.31 -4.68
C LEU A 405 9.51 -9.55 -5.31
N PRO A 406 10.03 -10.16 -6.40
CA PRO A 406 9.44 -11.39 -6.92
C PRO A 406 9.43 -12.54 -5.90
N ASP A 407 10.50 -12.70 -5.11
CA ASP A 407 10.58 -13.72 -4.07
C ASP A 407 9.57 -13.45 -2.94
N LEU A 408 9.40 -12.17 -2.57
CA LEU A 408 8.40 -11.72 -1.59
C LEU A 408 6.98 -12.04 -2.06
N PHE A 409 6.65 -11.79 -3.33
CA PHE A 409 5.34 -12.12 -3.91
C PHE A 409 5.11 -13.63 -3.89
N ALA A 410 6.10 -14.41 -4.31
CA ALA A 410 6.01 -15.87 -4.32
C ALA A 410 5.79 -16.45 -2.91
N ALA A 411 6.47 -15.90 -1.90
CA ALA A 411 6.28 -16.30 -0.49
C ALA A 411 4.85 -16.04 0.02
N CYS A 412 4.15 -15.08 -0.57
CA CYS A 412 2.76 -14.75 -0.28
C CYS A 412 1.75 -15.50 -1.16
N GLY A 413 2.19 -16.41 -2.04
CA GLY A 413 1.32 -17.10 -2.99
C GLY A 413 0.82 -16.18 -4.12
N LEU A 414 1.56 -15.11 -4.40
CA LEU A 414 1.25 -14.12 -5.43
C LEU A 414 2.28 -14.16 -6.55
N VAL A 415 1.84 -13.74 -7.74
CA VAL A 415 2.70 -13.53 -8.91
C VAL A 415 2.32 -12.25 -9.61
N ALA A 416 3.27 -11.63 -10.30
CA ALA A 416 2.98 -10.48 -11.14
C ALA A 416 2.14 -10.89 -12.37
N ALA A 417 1.10 -10.14 -12.67
CA ALA A 417 0.25 -10.31 -13.86
C ALA A 417 0.79 -9.54 -15.09
N GLY A 418 1.85 -8.76 -14.91
CA GLY A 418 2.60 -8.06 -15.95
C GLY A 418 3.94 -7.55 -15.39
N PRO A 419 4.81 -6.96 -16.22
CA PRO A 419 6.04 -6.34 -15.76
C PRO A 419 5.74 -5.25 -14.70
N PRO A 420 6.36 -5.28 -13.52
CA PRO A 420 6.25 -4.18 -12.57
C PRO A 420 6.78 -2.88 -13.17
N VAL A 421 6.17 -1.75 -12.82
CA VAL A 421 6.59 -0.43 -13.32
C VAL A 421 7.42 0.27 -12.28
N ASP A 422 8.67 0.53 -12.62
CA ASP A 422 9.65 1.19 -11.75
C ASP A 422 9.66 2.71 -11.96
N THR A 423 9.50 3.46 -10.88
CA THR A 423 9.79 4.89 -10.82
C THR A 423 11.03 5.11 -9.97
N ARG A 424 12.13 5.54 -10.60
CA ARG A 424 13.35 5.95 -9.89
C ARG A 424 13.28 7.42 -9.55
N PHE A 425 13.81 7.77 -8.38
CA PHE A 425 13.83 9.14 -7.93
C PHE A 425 15.02 9.89 -8.54
N ALA A 426 14.73 10.93 -9.33
CA ALA A 426 15.73 11.68 -10.09
C ALA A 426 16.75 12.42 -9.19
N GLU A 427 16.38 12.68 -7.93
CA GLU A 427 17.13 13.51 -6.98
C GLU A 427 18.17 12.73 -6.15
N SER A 428 18.42 11.44 -6.42
CA SER A 428 19.56 10.77 -5.78
C SER A 428 20.84 11.43 -6.28
N ARG A 429 21.41 12.35 -5.49
CA ARG A 429 22.73 12.95 -5.73
C ARG A 429 23.70 11.86 -6.15
N SER A 430 24.57 12.14 -7.12
CA SER A 430 25.58 11.19 -7.60
C SER A 430 26.33 10.55 -6.43
N GLY A 431 26.15 9.23 -6.25
CA GLY A 431 26.77 8.44 -5.18
C GLY A 431 25.86 8.03 -4.02
N LEU A 432 24.62 8.52 -3.94
CA LEU A 432 23.64 7.99 -2.98
C LEU A 432 22.87 6.79 -3.56
N PRO A 433 22.44 5.84 -2.71
CA PRO A 433 21.65 4.70 -3.12
C PRO A 433 20.34 5.14 -3.77
N LYS A 434 19.96 4.44 -4.85
CA LYS A 434 18.82 4.83 -5.68
C LYS A 434 17.54 4.30 -5.09
N PHE A 435 16.85 5.16 -4.36
CA PHE A 435 15.48 4.90 -3.95
C PHE A 435 14.50 5.11 -5.10
N GLY A 436 13.34 4.47 -4.97
CA GLY A 436 12.25 4.61 -5.92
C GLY A 436 10.98 3.99 -5.39
N VAL A 437 10.03 3.83 -6.29
CA VAL A 437 8.77 3.13 -6.04
C VAL A 437 8.52 2.17 -7.19
N GLN A 438 8.06 0.96 -6.87
CA GLN A 438 7.62 -0.02 -7.85
C GLN A 438 6.10 -0.23 -7.70
N LEU A 439 5.38 -0.14 -8.81
CA LEU A 439 3.97 -0.46 -8.89
C LEU A 439 3.83 -1.85 -9.53
N ALA A 440 3.20 -2.79 -8.81
CA ALA A 440 3.04 -4.17 -9.26
C ALA A 440 1.56 -4.51 -9.39
N LEU A 441 1.18 -5.13 -10.51
CA LEU A 441 -0.12 -5.78 -10.68
C LEU A 441 0.03 -7.25 -10.32
N LEU A 442 -0.68 -7.70 -9.29
CA LEU A 442 -0.53 -9.01 -8.67
C LEU A 442 -1.80 -9.84 -8.82
N ARG A 443 -1.63 -11.16 -8.84
CA ARG A 443 -2.71 -12.16 -8.77
C ARG A 443 -2.25 -13.38 -7.98
N ARG A 444 -3.20 -14.26 -7.62
CA ARG A 444 -2.89 -15.54 -6.98
C ARG A 444 -2.16 -16.51 -7.91
N ALA A 445 -1.13 -17.18 -7.38
CA ALA A 445 -0.31 -18.12 -8.12
C ALA A 445 -1.05 -19.43 -8.45
N ASP A 446 -1.84 -19.95 -7.52
CA ASP A 446 -2.60 -21.21 -7.67
C ASP A 446 -3.84 -21.09 -8.56
N ARG A 447 -4.15 -19.89 -9.03
CA ARG A 447 -5.21 -19.62 -10.02
C ARG A 447 -4.70 -19.52 -11.45
N LEU A 448 -3.38 -19.68 -11.65
CA LEU A 448 -2.86 -20.11 -12.95
C LEU A 448 -3.30 -21.56 -13.13
N GLY A 449 -4.41 -21.80 -13.83
CA GLY A 449 -4.67 -23.12 -14.38
C GLY A 449 -3.39 -23.61 -15.05
N ASP A 450 -2.91 -24.79 -14.64
CA ASP A 450 -1.62 -25.42 -14.94
C ASP A 450 -0.66 -24.57 -15.83
N PRO A 451 0.32 -23.86 -15.24
CA PRO A 451 1.26 -23.09 -16.03
C PRO A 451 2.16 -24.07 -16.75
N SER A 452 1.96 -24.24 -18.06
CA SER A 452 3.02 -24.75 -18.93
C SER A 452 4.29 -23.93 -18.63
N PRO A 453 5.40 -24.55 -18.21
CA PRO A 453 6.56 -23.86 -17.64
C PRO A 453 7.30 -22.93 -18.62
N ASN A 454 6.82 -22.81 -19.87
CA ASN A 454 7.45 -22.04 -20.93
C ASN A 454 7.04 -20.55 -21.00
N HIS A 455 6.34 -20.00 -20.01
CA HIS A 455 5.90 -18.58 -20.04
C HIS A 455 6.54 -17.66 -18.99
N VAL A 456 7.39 -18.16 -18.09
CA VAL A 456 7.99 -17.33 -17.02
C VAL A 456 9.47 -16.98 -17.30
N GLU A 457 10.18 -17.72 -18.15
CA GLU A 457 11.61 -17.45 -18.42
C GLU A 457 11.88 -16.21 -19.31
N GLY A 458 10.86 -15.60 -19.92
CA GLY A 458 11.01 -14.43 -20.78
C GLY A 458 10.77 -13.06 -20.12
N LEU A 459 10.27 -13.01 -18.88
CA LEU A 459 9.80 -11.77 -18.25
C LEU A 459 10.83 -11.06 -17.35
N PHE A 460 11.95 -11.71 -17.02
CA PHE A 460 12.96 -11.16 -16.09
C PHE A 460 14.39 -11.12 -16.64
N THR A 461 14.60 -11.40 -17.94
CA THR A 461 15.92 -11.32 -18.59
C THR A 461 15.92 -10.34 -19.77
N ALA A 462 15.90 -9.04 -19.46
CA ALA A 462 16.37 -8.02 -20.39
C ALA A 462 17.29 -7.04 -19.67
N SER A 463 18.57 -7.41 -19.55
CA SER A 463 19.65 -6.43 -19.54
C SER A 463 19.87 -5.96 -20.97
N PRO A 464 19.83 -4.65 -21.28
CA PRO A 464 20.62 -4.12 -22.37
C PRO A 464 22.00 -3.80 -21.80
N THR A 465 22.95 -4.72 -21.98
CA THR A 465 24.37 -4.37 -21.88
C THR A 465 24.65 -3.16 -22.77
N ALA A 466 25.35 -2.19 -22.18
CA ALA A 466 25.79 -0.95 -22.77
C ALA A 466 26.33 -1.08 -24.20
N THR A 467 25.74 -0.35 -25.15
CA THR A 467 26.33 0.19 -26.41
C THR A 467 25.18 0.94 -27.13
N ALA A 468 25.23 2.17 -27.64
CA ALA A 468 26.35 2.94 -28.16
C ALA A 468 25.96 4.42 -28.45
N ALA A 469 25.27 5.14 -27.56
CA ALA A 469 24.84 6.53 -27.85
C ALA A 469 25.14 7.58 -26.75
N ALA A 470 25.88 7.21 -25.71
CA ALA A 470 26.50 8.17 -24.79
C ALA A 470 27.84 8.74 -25.31
N ALA A 471 28.25 8.41 -26.54
CA ALA A 471 29.56 8.79 -27.08
C ALA A 471 29.54 9.58 -28.41
N ALA A 472 28.37 9.82 -29.02
CA ALA A 472 28.28 10.54 -30.31
C ALA A 472 27.61 11.93 -30.22
N ALA A 473 26.88 12.24 -29.14
CA ALA A 473 26.28 13.57 -28.95
C ALA A 473 27.18 14.56 -28.18
N SER A 474 28.25 14.07 -27.55
CA SER A 474 29.29 14.88 -26.90
C SER A 474 30.30 15.50 -27.87
N ALA A 475 30.11 15.36 -29.19
CA ALA A 475 31.04 15.83 -30.21
C ALA A 475 30.43 16.82 -31.24
N SER A 476 29.16 17.23 -31.12
CA SER A 476 28.50 18.06 -32.16
C SER A 476 27.98 19.44 -31.72
N THR A 477 28.12 19.86 -30.47
CA THR A 477 27.74 21.24 -30.08
C THR A 477 28.68 21.85 -29.03
N ALA A 478 29.96 21.48 -29.11
CA ALA A 478 31.08 22.31 -28.65
C ALA A 478 31.39 23.47 -29.63
N ALA A 479 30.40 23.93 -30.39
CA ALA A 479 30.51 24.99 -31.39
C ALA A 479 29.64 26.23 -31.10
N GLU A 480 29.03 26.32 -29.91
CA GLU A 480 28.16 27.44 -29.53
C GLU A 480 28.61 28.18 -28.25
N GLU A 481 29.85 27.94 -27.80
CA GLU A 481 30.46 28.62 -26.64
C GLU A 481 31.46 29.73 -27.04
N ALA A 482 31.20 30.41 -28.16
CA ALA A 482 32.08 31.48 -28.63
C ALA A 482 31.32 32.67 -29.26
N ARG A 483 30.22 33.13 -28.65
CA ARG A 483 29.67 34.47 -28.95
C ARG A 483 29.02 35.11 -27.72
N GLY A 484 29.66 36.15 -27.19
CA GLY A 484 28.94 37.27 -26.58
C GLY A 484 29.17 37.53 -25.09
N VAL A 485 30.36 38.03 -24.74
CA VAL A 485 30.55 38.90 -23.56
C VAL A 485 30.73 40.33 -24.08
N PRO A 486 29.87 41.31 -23.77
CA PRO A 486 30.17 42.70 -24.02
C PRO A 486 30.90 43.35 -22.85
N ALA A 487 31.84 44.22 -23.23
CA ALA A 487 32.83 44.89 -22.41
C ALA A 487 32.24 45.89 -21.40
N ALA A 488 32.88 45.96 -20.23
CA ALA A 488 32.78 47.07 -19.30
C ALA A 488 33.51 48.30 -19.87
N GLN A 489 32.86 49.46 -19.79
CA GLN A 489 33.49 50.78 -19.94
C GLN A 489 33.61 51.47 -18.57
N PRO A 490 34.65 52.31 -18.35
CA PRO A 490 34.88 52.97 -17.08
C PRO A 490 34.36 54.43 -17.05
N ALA A 491 34.14 54.94 -15.84
CA ALA A 491 34.38 56.31 -15.35
C ALA A 491 33.24 56.79 -14.41
N GLY A 492 33.62 57.30 -13.24
CA GLY A 492 32.74 57.96 -12.27
C GLY A 492 33.14 57.66 -10.84
#